data_AF-A0AAU1WQQ9-F1
#
_entry.id   AF-A0AAU1WQQ9-F1
#
_cell.length_a   1.000
_cell.length_b   1.000
_cell.length_c   1.000
_cell.angle_alpha   90.00
_cell.angle_beta   90.00
_cell.angle_gamma   90.00
#
_symmetry.space_group_name_H-M   'P 1'
#
loop_
_entity.id
_entity.type
_entity.pdbx_description
1 polymer ?
#
loop_
_entity_poly.entity_id
_entity_poly.type
_entity_poly.pdbx_seq_one_letter_code
_entity_poly.pdbx_strand_id
1 'polypeptide(L)'
;MFHITTTPSAPREQEGPVGGCGRVLARSRRAALGALAALTLAAAVPVPASPAPGPVRWAALGDSTTAGLIVGEPTPALGSPDRDGCDRTTGAYPALVRAGLTTRPPHGRPVELTDVSCGGATVQDITTTRQIPTGPVRAPAGGWPSVAAQTVRAGLDADTDVVTIGVGGNSVPFSPMLVTCLVGGAGLPDDAAPCRDAHRHRAPVPAGEPTEPSGGPVTTGGPVTTGGPEPIADTYERIAQEYAAMLADVHRQAPGAEVITVGYPLIFPADPGSCDRRDPSELAARIDPLGTVSVTHEDIAWLHEVNVGLNAVIRTVTELSGDTFVDSAAGGEGHDACSPRAEKWVEGICGDAAPYWPRRLALGTYTLTCPVGARATLVHPNAAGHARTARLVEAAIRAALD
;
A
#
# COMPACT_ATOMS: atom_id res chain seq x y z
N MET A 1 -32.17 2.99 37.72
CA MET A 1 -32.28 2.72 39.16
C MET A 1 -31.32 1.59 39.50
N PHE A 2 -30.08 1.93 39.88
CA PHE A 2 -29.21 1.18 40.81
C PHE A 2 -28.04 2.14 41.12
N HIS A 3 -27.86 2.44 42.40
CA HIS A 3 -27.10 3.57 42.91
C HIS A 3 -25.61 3.24 43.07
N ILE A 4 -24.79 4.23 42.68
CA ILE A 4 -23.37 4.40 42.99
C ILE A 4 -23.22 4.87 44.45
N THR A 5 -22.20 4.39 45.17
CA THR A 5 -21.59 5.17 46.27
C THR A 5 -20.10 4.89 46.44
N THR A 6 -19.36 5.97 46.60
CA THR A 6 -17.91 6.19 46.70
C THR A 6 -17.46 6.32 48.18
N THR A 7 -16.20 5.87 48.47
CA THR A 7 -15.10 6.34 49.40
C THR A 7 -15.40 7.24 50.64
N PRO A 8 -14.45 7.61 51.57
CA PRO A 8 -12.99 7.37 51.70
C PRO A 8 -12.41 7.07 53.14
N SER A 9 -11.11 6.73 53.16
CA SER A 9 -9.95 7.11 54.04
C SER A 9 -9.98 7.34 55.57
N ALA A 10 -8.84 6.96 56.17
CA ALA A 10 -7.95 7.71 57.10
C ALA A 10 -7.83 7.23 58.59
N PRO A 11 -6.76 7.64 59.35
CA PRO A 11 -5.90 6.75 60.14
C PRO A 11 -5.65 7.19 61.62
N ARG A 12 -4.64 6.59 62.28
CA ARG A 12 -3.80 7.04 63.43
C ARG A 12 -3.95 6.23 64.72
N GLU A 13 -2.82 5.88 65.30
CA GLU A 13 -2.59 6.00 66.75
C GLU A 13 -1.23 6.69 67.00
N GLN A 14 -1.30 7.81 67.74
CA GLN A 14 -0.25 8.36 68.60
C GLN A 14 -0.39 7.64 69.97
N GLU A 15 0.51 7.68 70.96
CA GLU A 15 1.05 8.85 71.64
C GLU A 15 1.88 8.35 72.86
N GLY A 16 2.80 9.16 73.41
CA GLY A 16 3.19 9.04 74.83
C GLY A 16 4.68 9.24 75.21
N PRO A 17 5.01 9.85 76.37
CA PRO A 17 5.86 11.05 76.37
C PRO A 17 6.95 11.19 77.48
N VAL A 18 7.84 12.19 77.27
CA VAL A 18 8.40 13.21 78.20
C VAL A 18 9.29 12.83 79.40
N GLY A 19 10.45 13.50 79.49
CA GLY A 19 10.94 14.08 80.75
C GLY A 19 12.45 14.11 80.97
N GLY A 20 13.05 15.29 81.16
CA GLY A 20 14.34 15.41 81.87
C GLY A 20 15.23 16.59 81.47
N CYS A 21 15.07 17.73 82.13
CA CYS A 21 15.96 18.90 82.07
C CYS A 21 17.05 18.79 83.17
N GLY A 22 18.31 19.13 82.86
CA GLY A 22 19.40 19.19 83.85
C GLY A 22 20.60 19.99 83.35
N ARG A 23 20.99 21.01 84.11
CA ARG A 23 21.95 22.08 83.78
C ARG A 23 23.38 21.79 84.25
N VAL A 24 24.33 22.31 83.46
CA VAL A 24 25.63 22.92 83.83
C VAL A 24 26.75 22.02 84.37
N LEU A 25 27.90 21.99 83.67
CA LEU A 25 29.20 22.47 84.19
C LEU A 25 30.27 22.47 83.08
N ALA A 26 30.94 23.60 82.95
CA ALA A 26 32.07 23.82 82.06
C ALA A 26 33.31 23.05 82.52
N ARG A 27 34.08 22.50 81.57
CA ARG A 27 35.53 22.34 81.71
C ARG A 27 36.21 22.25 80.34
N SER A 28 37.01 23.27 80.09
CA SER A 28 37.93 23.43 78.98
C SER A 28 39.04 22.39 79.01
N ARG A 29 39.25 21.67 77.90
CA ARG A 29 40.54 21.07 77.53
C ARG A 29 40.75 21.20 76.04
N ARG A 30 41.78 21.98 75.68
CA ARG A 30 42.38 22.05 74.36
C ARG A 30 43.05 20.70 74.07
N ALA A 31 42.71 20.08 72.95
CA ALA A 31 43.57 19.10 72.28
C ALA A 31 43.23 19.16 70.79
N ALA A 32 44.22 19.60 70.01
CA ALA A 32 44.17 19.66 68.56
C ALA A 32 44.25 18.25 67.98
N LEU A 33 43.39 17.95 66.99
CA LEU A 33 43.59 16.89 66.00
C LEU A 33 42.92 17.38 64.71
N GLY A 34 43.76 17.74 63.74
CA GLY A 34 43.34 18.19 62.42
C GLY A 34 42.63 17.07 61.68
N ALA A 35 41.37 17.29 61.33
CA ALA A 35 40.68 16.49 60.33
C ALA A 35 41.01 17.08 58.95
N LEU A 36 41.70 16.30 58.11
CA LEU A 36 41.85 16.59 56.70
C LEU A 36 40.46 16.72 56.07
N ALA A 37 40.13 17.92 55.60
CA ALA A 37 39.10 18.08 54.59
C ALA A 37 39.67 17.56 53.27
N ALA A 38 39.52 16.26 53.02
CA ALA A 38 39.66 15.73 51.67
C ALA A 38 38.46 16.25 50.87
N LEU A 39 38.67 17.38 50.17
CA LEU A 39 37.81 17.73 49.04
C LEU A 39 37.97 16.60 48.02
N THR A 40 37.05 15.65 48.02
CA THR A 40 36.83 14.79 46.87
C THR A 40 36.28 15.69 45.76
N LEU A 41 37.16 16.23 44.91
CA LEU A 41 36.77 16.63 43.57
C LEU A 41 36.24 15.35 42.89
N ALA A 42 34.93 15.14 42.98
CA ALA A 42 34.26 14.23 42.07
C ALA A 42 34.43 14.85 40.68
N ALA A 43 35.46 14.40 39.95
CA ALA A 43 35.56 14.66 38.54
C ALA A 43 34.25 14.15 37.93
N ALA A 44 33.38 15.06 37.51
CA ALA A 44 32.22 14.71 36.72
C ALA A 44 32.76 14.07 35.45
N VAL A 45 32.78 12.73 35.43
CA VAL A 45 33.07 11.98 34.21
C VAL A 45 31.93 12.38 33.26
N PRO A 46 32.22 13.05 32.13
CA PRO A 46 31.17 13.35 31.17
C PRO A 46 30.61 12.00 30.72
N VAL A 47 29.37 11.71 31.10
CA VAL A 47 28.64 10.58 30.54
C VAL A 47 28.48 10.91 29.06
N PRO A 48 29.01 10.09 28.13
CA PRO A 48 28.77 10.33 26.72
C PRO A 48 27.26 10.34 26.51
N ALA A 49 26.73 11.44 25.97
CA ALA A 49 25.35 11.50 25.55
C ALA A 49 25.11 10.33 24.59
N SER A 50 24.08 9.52 24.84
CA SER A 50 23.67 8.50 23.87
C SER A 50 23.47 9.19 22.51
N PRO A 51 23.97 8.60 21.41
CA PRO A 51 23.75 9.17 20.09
C PRO A 51 22.25 9.36 19.89
N ALA A 52 21.86 10.49 19.31
CA ALA A 52 20.47 10.72 18.94
C ALA A 52 19.99 9.54 18.06
N PRO A 53 18.76 9.05 18.24
CA PRO A 53 18.23 8.00 17.39
C PRO A 53 18.37 8.41 15.92
N GLY A 54 18.72 7.45 15.07
CA GLY A 54 18.83 7.68 13.63
C GLY A 54 17.49 8.08 12.99
N PRO A 55 17.47 8.40 11.69
CA PRO A 55 16.23 8.58 10.94
C PRO A 55 15.32 7.34 11.08
N VAL A 56 14.01 7.53 10.92
CA VAL A 56 13.08 6.42 10.68
C VAL A 56 13.26 5.95 9.23
N ARG A 57 13.65 4.70 9.03
CA ARG A 57 13.80 4.05 7.72
C ARG A 57 12.48 3.42 7.32
N TRP A 58 11.85 3.98 6.30
CA TRP A 58 10.57 3.53 5.77
C TRP A 58 10.73 3.02 4.34
N ALA A 59 10.34 1.77 4.08
CA ALA A 59 10.24 1.21 2.74
C ALA A 59 8.78 1.20 2.24
N ALA A 60 8.53 1.74 1.04
CA ALA A 60 7.24 1.63 0.37
C ALA A 60 7.34 0.66 -0.83
N LEU A 61 6.57 -0.42 -0.74
CA LEU A 61 6.48 -1.48 -1.72
C LEU A 61 5.05 -1.55 -2.23
N GLY A 62 4.88 -2.04 -3.45
CA GLY A 62 3.54 -2.23 -4.01
C GLY A 62 3.47 -2.12 -5.51
N ASP A 63 2.24 -2.03 -6.01
CA ASP A 63 1.92 -1.96 -7.42
C ASP A 63 1.67 -0.51 -7.90
N SER A 64 0.92 -0.37 -8.99
CA SER A 64 0.55 0.91 -9.59
C SER A 64 -0.23 1.85 -8.68
N THR A 65 -1.03 1.32 -7.76
CA THR A 65 -1.79 2.14 -6.79
C THR A 65 -0.89 2.71 -5.70
N THR A 66 0.30 2.14 -5.53
CA THR A 66 1.36 2.70 -4.68
C THR A 66 2.30 3.61 -5.46
N ALA A 67 2.67 3.26 -6.71
CA ALA A 67 3.54 4.07 -7.55
C ALA A 67 2.88 5.39 -8.02
N GLY A 68 1.55 5.41 -8.08
CA GLY A 68 0.74 6.58 -8.41
C GLY A 68 0.55 6.83 -9.90
N LEU A 69 1.44 6.32 -10.77
CA LEU A 69 1.37 6.29 -12.25
C LEU A 69 0.96 7.58 -12.94
N ILE A 70 -0.30 7.97 -12.77
CA ILE A 70 -1.04 9.02 -13.47
C ILE A 70 -1.05 10.37 -12.74
N VAL A 71 -0.59 10.45 -11.48
CA VAL A 71 -0.69 11.67 -10.66
C VAL A 71 0.65 12.30 -10.30
N GLY A 72 0.72 13.64 -10.30
CA GLY A 72 1.94 14.36 -9.93
C GLY A 72 3.02 14.31 -11.01
N GLU A 73 4.29 14.39 -10.63
CA GLU A 73 5.45 14.37 -11.55
C GLU A 73 6.21 13.05 -11.45
N PRO A 74 6.79 12.53 -12.55
CA PRO A 74 7.54 11.27 -12.53
C PRO A 74 8.78 11.34 -11.64
N THR A 75 9.03 10.27 -10.90
CA THR A 75 10.22 10.09 -10.05
C THR A 75 10.87 8.73 -10.34
N PRO A 76 12.05 8.67 -10.98
CA PRO A 76 12.86 9.80 -11.47
C PRO A 76 12.21 10.62 -12.60
N ALA A 77 12.63 11.88 -12.74
CA ALA A 77 12.10 12.80 -13.74
C ALA A 77 12.26 12.28 -15.18
N LEU A 78 11.38 12.73 -16.09
CA LEU A 78 11.43 12.35 -17.49
C LEU A 78 12.79 12.65 -18.13
N GLY A 79 13.36 11.66 -18.81
CA GLY A 79 14.68 11.76 -19.44
C GLY A 79 15.85 11.39 -18.53
N SER A 80 15.61 11.16 -17.23
CA SER A 80 16.64 10.58 -16.35
C SER A 80 17.03 9.17 -16.83
N PRO A 81 18.33 8.82 -16.84
CA PRO A 81 18.79 7.45 -17.11
C PRO A 81 18.40 6.46 -16.01
N ASP A 82 18.02 6.95 -14.82
CA ASP A 82 17.66 6.12 -13.66
C ASP A 82 16.22 5.60 -13.72
N ARG A 83 15.46 5.95 -14.76
CA ARG A 83 14.09 5.44 -14.92
C ARG A 83 14.13 3.94 -15.18
N ASP A 84 13.30 3.22 -14.44
CA ASP A 84 13.19 1.77 -14.47
C ASP A 84 11.86 1.29 -15.08
N GLY A 85 10.94 2.19 -15.42
CA GLY A 85 9.62 1.86 -15.96
C GLY A 85 8.58 1.49 -14.90
N CYS A 86 8.89 1.67 -13.62
CA CYS A 86 7.95 1.45 -12.54
C CYS A 86 6.96 2.60 -12.34
N ASP A 87 7.20 3.74 -12.99
CA ASP A 87 6.32 4.91 -13.06
C ASP A 87 5.84 5.43 -11.70
N ARG A 88 6.79 5.53 -10.75
CA ARG A 88 6.59 6.23 -9.46
C ARG A 88 6.45 7.72 -9.66
N THR A 89 5.73 8.39 -8.76
CA THR A 89 5.38 9.79 -8.92
C THR A 89 5.35 10.57 -7.60
N THR A 90 5.51 11.90 -7.68
CA THR A 90 5.37 12.79 -6.52
C THR A 90 3.94 12.92 -6.02
N GLY A 91 2.94 12.55 -6.83
CA GLY A 91 1.52 12.58 -6.46
C GLY A 91 1.05 11.31 -5.75
N ALA A 92 1.89 10.27 -5.71
CA ALA A 92 1.59 9.01 -5.07
C ALA A 92 1.49 9.13 -3.54
N TYR A 93 0.72 8.25 -2.91
CA TYR A 93 0.50 8.32 -1.46
C TYR A 93 1.82 8.22 -0.66
N PRO A 94 2.85 7.42 -1.04
CA PRO A 94 4.09 7.38 -0.28
C PRO A 94 4.81 8.74 -0.25
N ALA A 95 4.82 9.44 -1.39
CA ALA A 95 5.42 10.76 -1.48
C ALA A 95 4.66 11.81 -0.64
N LEU A 96 3.33 11.74 -0.63
CA LEU A 96 2.47 12.62 0.17
C LEU A 96 2.64 12.38 1.68
N VAL A 97 2.67 11.13 2.12
CA VAL A 97 2.91 10.74 3.51
C VAL A 97 4.29 11.20 3.96
N ARG A 98 5.34 11.00 3.14
CA ARG A 98 6.70 11.48 3.45
C ARG A 98 6.73 12.99 3.65
N ALA A 99 6.02 13.75 2.81
CA ALA A 99 5.91 15.20 2.98
C ALA A 99 5.25 15.54 4.32
N GLY A 100 4.15 14.87 4.68
CA GLY A 100 3.49 15.02 5.99
C GLY A 100 4.41 14.72 7.17
N LEU A 101 5.10 13.57 7.14
CA LEU A 101 6.07 13.17 8.17
C LEU A 101 7.28 14.11 8.23
N THR A 102 7.71 14.71 7.13
CA THR A 102 8.76 15.74 7.13
C THR A 102 8.31 17.00 7.87
N THR A 103 7.05 17.42 7.68
CA THR A 103 6.50 18.61 8.36
C THR A 103 6.26 18.40 9.86
N ARG A 104 5.93 17.16 10.26
CA ARG A 104 5.74 16.76 11.66
C ARG A 104 6.43 15.43 11.91
N PRO A 105 7.76 15.45 12.18
CA PRO A 105 8.54 14.22 12.34
C PRO A 105 8.12 13.42 13.58
N PRO A 106 7.92 12.10 13.48
CA PRO A 106 7.58 11.26 14.63
C PRO A 106 8.74 11.29 15.63
N HIS A 107 8.46 11.65 16.89
CA HIS A 107 9.46 11.85 17.95
C HIS A 107 10.62 12.77 17.56
N GLY A 108 10.41 13.71 16.63
CA GLY A 108 11.46 14.58 16.11
C GLY A 108 12.50 13.89 15.21
N ARG A 109 12.32 12.61 14.86
CA ARG A 109 13.21 11.86 13.96
C ARG A 109 12.86 12.14 12.49
N PRO A 110 13.82 12.49 11.63
CA PRO A 110 13.57 12.59 10.19
C PRO A 110 13.16 11.22 9.63
N VAL A 111 12.39 11.22 8.54
CA VAL A 111 11.95 9.99 7.86
C VAL A 111 12.63 9.86 6.51
N GLU A 112 13.31 8.73 6.31
CA GLU A 112 13.93 8.34 5.04
C GLU A 112 13.03 7.33 4.33
N LEU A 113 12.42 7.75 3.22
CA LEU A 113 11.59 6.89 2.39
C LEU A 113 12.42 6.26 1.26
N THR A 114 12.38 4.94 1.18
CA THR A 114 12.78 4.16 0.01
C THR A 114 11.53 3.64 -0.70
N ASP A 115 11.08 4.36 -1.73
CA ASP A 115 9.95 3.94 -2.55
C ASP A 115 10.42 3.10 -3.74
N VAL A 116 10.07 1.81 -3.72
CA VAL A 116 10.40 0.82 -4.75
C VAL A 116 9.16 0.25 -5.42
N SER A 117 7.97 0.79 -5.13
CA SER A 117 6.71 0.38 -5.75
C SER A 117 6.78 0.38 -7.28
N CYS A 118 6.03 -0.48 -7.97
CA CYS A 118 6.19 -0.65 -9.40
C CYS A 118 4.89 -1.02 -10.09
N GLY A 119 4.49 -0.24 -11.10
CA GLY A 119 3.31 -0.52 -11.90
C GLY A 119 3.27 -1.96 -12.42
N GLY A 120 2.15 -2.66 -12.22
CA GLY A 120 1.97 -4.05 -12.65
C GLY A 120 2.54 -5.11 -11.71
N ALA A 121 3.13 -4.75 -10.56
CA ALA A 121 3.66 -5.73 -9.62
C ALA A 121 2.58 -6.66 -9.06
N THR A 122 2.90 -7.94 -8.99
CA THR A 122 2.15 -9.01 -8.30
C THR A 122 2.69 -9.21 -6.89
N VAL A 123 1.98 -10.00 -6.07
CA VAL A 123 2.45 -10.37 -4.71
C VAL A 123 3.86 -11.00 -4.76
N GLN A 124 4.14 -11.83 -5.75
CA GLN A 124 5.44 -12.50 -5.90
C GLN A 124 6.58 -11.53 -6.26
N ASP A 125 6.29 -10.41 -6.94
CA ASP A 125 7.31 -9.40 -7.28
C ASP A 125 7.84 -8.65 -6.05
N ILE A 126 7.14 -8.76 -4.92
CA ILE A 126 7.60 -8.15 -3.66
C ILE A 126 8.84 -8.87 -3.15
N THR A 127 8.84 -10.20 -3.05
CA THR A 127 9.89 -10.97 -2.35
C THR A 127 10.65 -11.96 -3.22
N THR A 128 10.02 -12.61 -4.20
CA THR A 128 10.60 -13.78 -4.88
C THR A 128 10.99 -13.54 -6.33
N THR A 129 10.21 -12.74 -7.05
CA THR A 129 10.27 -12.66 -8.50
C THR A 129 10.86 -11.34 -8.97
N ARG A 130 11.63 -11.40 -10.06
CA ARG A 130 12.06 -10.20 -10.78
C ARG A 130 10.93 -9.72 -11.69
N GLN A 131 10.66 -8.43 -11.65
CA GLN A 131 9.64 -7.81 -12.50
C GLN A 131 10.26 -7.28 -13.79
N ILE A 132 9.53 -7.34 -14.91
CA ILE A 132 9.84 -6.52 -16.10
C ILE A 132 8.80 -5.40 -16.10
N PRO A 133 9.21 -4.15 -15.81
CA PRO A 133 8.27 -3.04 -15.73
C PRO A 133 7.62 -2.75 -17.09
N THR A 134 6.34 -2.37 -17.08
CA THR A 134 5.54 -2.15 -18.29
C THR A 134 5.13 -0.69 -18.47
N GLY A 135 5.74 0.22 -17.69
CA GLY A 135 5.45 1.64 -17.70
C GLY A 135 5.43 2.24 -19.11
N PRO A 136 4.33 2.84 -19.57
CA PRO A 136 4.20 3.25 -20.97
C PRO A 136 4.95 4.55 -21.28
N VAL A 137 5.40 5.26 -20.24
CA VAL A 137 5.92 6.62 -20.34
C VAL A 137 7.36 6.61 -20.84
N ARG A 138 7.55 6.86 -22.15
CA ARG A 138 8.86 6.88 -22.82
C ARG A 138 9.63 5.56 -22.67
N ALA A 139 8.92 4.44 -22.82
CA ALA A 139 9.53 3.12 -22.81
C ALA A 139 10.62 3.01 -23.91
N PRO A 140 11.78 2.39 -23.63
CA PRO A 140 12.78 2.09 -24.65
C PRO A 140 12.21 1.19 -25.75
N ALA A 141 12.80 1.21 -26.95
CA ALA A 141 12.33 0.40 -28.08
C ALA A 141 12.32 -1.12 -27.80
N GLY A 142 13.19 -1.59 -26.89
CA GLY A 142 13.24 -2.99 -26.43
C GLY A 142 12.47 -3.27 -25.14
N GLY A 143 11.67 -2.32 -24.63
CA GLY A 143 11.04 -2.40 -23.32
C GLY A 143 11.99 -2.01 -22.17
N TRP A 144 11.47 -2.06 -20.95
CA TRP A 144 12.25 -1.78 -19.75
C TRP A 144 13.08 -3.00 -19.35
N PRO A 145 14.29 -2.81 -18.77
CA PRO A 145 15.07 -3.90 -18.21
C PRO A 145 14.36 -4.50 -16.99
N SER A 146 14.64 -5.77 -16.71
CA SER A 146 14.13 -6.43 -15.51
C SER A 146 14.72 -5.80 -14.24
N VAL A 147 13.86 -5.56 -13.25
CA VAL A 147 14.21 -5.09 -11.91
C VAL A 147 14.15 -6.24 -10.90
N ALA A 148 14.96 -6.18 -9.84
CA ALA A 148 14.92 -7.17 -8.76
C ALA A 148 13.61 -7.10 -7.96
N ALA A 149 13.33 -8.13 -7.16
CA ALA A 149 12.23 -8.14 -6.21
C ALA A 149 12.27 -6.90 -5.30
N GLN A 150 11.10 -6.41 -4.89
CA GLN A 150 11.01 -5.12 -4.20
C GLN A 150 11.75 -5.11 -2.85
N THR A 151 11.74 -6.19 -2.07
CA THR A 151 12.49 -6.24 -0.79
C THR A 151 14.00 -6.10 -1.01
N VAL A 152 14.52 -6.67 -2.10
CA VAL A 152 15.93 -6.53 -2.49
C VAL A 152 16.25 -5.10 -2.90
N ARG A 153 15.39 -4.46 -3.71
CA ARG A 153 15.58 -3.07 -4.13
C ARG A 153 15.42 -2.07 -2.98
N ALA A 154 14.54 -2.36 -2.04
CA ALA A 154 14.36 -1.56 -0.83
C ALA A 154 15.55 -1.68 0.12
N GLY A 155 16.32 -2.77 0.01
CA GLY A 155 17.39 -3.08 0.96
C GLY A 155 16.84 -3.34 2.36
N LEU A 156 15.76 -4.12 2.46
CA LEU A 156 15.16 -4.45 3.77
C LEU A 156 16.20 -5.17 4.64
N ASP A 157 16.31 -4.71 5.88
CA ASP A 157 17.25 -5.20 6.87
C ASP A 157 16.67 -5.02 8.29
N ALA A 158 17.44 -5.45 9.30
CA ALA A 158 17.05 -5.35 10.71
C ALA A 158 16.93 -3.91 11.23
N ASP A 159 17.42 -2.91 10.50
CA ASP A 159 17.33 -1.49 10.84
C ASP A 159 16.15 -0.79 10.14
N THR A 160 15.36 -1.52 9.36
CA THR A 160 14.13 -0.99 8.76
C THR A 160 13.08 -0.81 9.85
N ASP A 161 12.55 0.40 10.02
CA ASP A 161 11.53 0.69 11.06
C ASP A 161 10.11 0.42 10.55
N VAL A 162 9.81 0.73 9.28
CA VAL A 162 8.43 0.65 8.72
C VAL A 162 8.44 0.11 7.30
N VAL A 163 7.48 -0.76 7.00
CA VAL A 163 7.26 -1.31 5.65
C VAL A 163 5.80 -1.13 5.26
N THR A 164 5.51 -0.38 4.20
CA THR A 164 4.15 -0.28 3.65
C THR A 164 4.03 -1.10 2.36
N ILE A 165 2.99 -1.94 2.23
CA ILE A 165 2.80 -2.83 1.08
C ILE A 165 1.39 -2.69 0.49
N GLY A 166 1.27 -2.10 -0.71
CA GLY A 166 0.01 -2.04 -1.47
C GLY A 166 0.08 -2.88 -2.74
N VAL A 167 -0.31 -4.16 -2.67
CA VAL A 167 -0.21 -5.13 -3.78
C VAL A 167 -1.33 -6.18 -3.71
N GLY A 168 -1.64 -6.83 -4.84
CA GLY A 168 -2.63 -7.91 -4.92
C GLY A 168 -3.48 -7.89 -6.20
N GLY A 169 -3.80 -6.71 -6.73
CA GLY A 169 -4.68 -6.54 -7.90
C GLY A 169 -4.14 -7.24 -9.15
N ASN A 170 -2.83 -7.16 -9.39
CA ASN A 170 -2.21 -7.87 -10.52
C ASN A 170 -2.09 -9.39 -10.29
N SER A 171 -2.27 -9.88 -9.05
CA SER A 171 -2.40 -11.30 -8.75
C SER A 171 -3.84 -11.84 -8.94
N VAL A 172 -4.84 -10.95 -9.07
CA VAL A 172 -6.24 -11.22 -9.48
C VAL A 172 -6.44 -11.10 -11.00
N PRO A 173 -5.38 -11.36 -11.79
CA PRO A 173 -5.23 -10.86 -13.17
C PRO A 173 -6.10 -9.64 -13.55
N PHE A 174 -6.12 -8.56 -12.75
CA PHE A 174 -7.13 -7.52 -12.87
C PHE A 174 -7.16 -6.84 -14.25
N SER A 175 -5.99 -6.52 -14.82
CA SER A 175 -5.91 -5.90 -16.16
C SER A 175 -6.52 -6.77 -17.27
N PRO A 176 -6.13 -8.05 -17.45
CA PRO A 176 -6.78 -8.91 -18.44
C PRO A 176 -8.24 -9.24 -18.10
N MET A 177 -8.62 -9.30 -16.82
CA MET A 177 -10.03 -9.42 -16.39
C MET A 177 -10.86 -8.22 -16.86
N LEU A 178 -10.42 -7.00 -16.59
CA LEU A 178 -11.10 -5.77 -17.03
C LEU A 178 -11.24 -5.70 -18.56
N VAL A 179 -10.19 -6.08 -19.30
CA VAL A 179 -10.26 -6.18 -20.78
C VAL A 179 -11.29 -7.22 -21.20
N THR A 180 -11.35 -8.38 -20.52
CA THR A 180 -12.36 -9.41 -20.79
C THR A 180 -13.77 -8.88 -20.55
N CYS A 181 -13.98 -8.12 -19.47
CA CYS A 181 -15.30 -7.54 -19.19
C CYS A 181 -15.70 -6.47 -20.20
N LEU A 182 -14.76 -5.61 -20.60
CA LEU A 182 -14.98 -4.59 -21.65
C LEU A 182 -15.36 -5.25 -22.98
N VAL A 183 -14.53 -6.17 -23.46
CA VAL A 183 -14.71 -6.81 -24.78
C VAL A 183 -15.89 -7.76 -24.78
N GLY A 184 -16.06 -8.55 -23.71
CA GLY A 184 -17.16 -9.51 -23.57
C GLY A 184 -18.52 -8.83 -23.47
N GLY A 185 -18.61 -7.67 -22.81
CA GLY A 185 -19.85 -6.89 -22.68
C GLY A 185 -20.29 -6.18 -23.97
N ALA A 186 -19.46 -6.16 -25.01
CA ALA A 186 -19.74 -5.43 -26.24
C ALA A 186 -21.00 -5.96 -26.95
N GLY A 187 -22.03 -5.11 -27.03
CA GLY A 187 -23.29 -5.43 -27.69
C GLY A 187 -24.25 -6.32 -26.88
N LEU A 188 -23.93 -6.61 -25.61
CA LEU A 188 -24.78 -7.40 -24.71
C LEU A 188 -25.69 -6.52 -23.82
N PRO A 189 -26.86 -7.05 -23.41
CA PRO A 189 -27.78 -6.34 -22.52
C PRO A 189 -27.17 -6.14 -21.11
N ASP A 190 -27.77 -5.26 -20.32
CA ASP A 190 -27.23 -4.84 -19.02
C ASP A 190 -27.18 -5.96 -17.97
N ASP A 191 -28.10 -6.92 -18.07
CA ASP A 191 -28.22 -8.10 -17.19
C ASP A 191 -27.33 -9.28 -17.61
N ALA A 192 -26.56 -9.15 -18.70
CA ALA A 192 -25.57 -10.14 -19.11
C ALA A 192 -24.29 -10.01 -18.30
N ALA A 193 -23.65 -11.13 -17.96
CA ALA A 193 -22.40 -11.15 -17.20
C ALA A 193 -21.33 -12.05 -17.83
N PRO A 194 -20.95 -11.79 -19.10
CA PRO A 194 -19.99 -12.62 -19.82
C PRO A 194 -18.64 -12.72 -19.11
N CYS A 195 -18.21 -11.65 -18.43
CA CYS A 195 -16.95 -11.64 -17.69
C CYS A 195 -17.03 -12.55 -16.47
N ARG A 196 -18.05 -12.33 -15.64
CA ARG A 196 -18.29 -13.17 -14.47
C ARG A 196 -18.40 -14.65 -14.85
N ASP A 197 -19.16 -14.95 -15.90
CA ASP A 197 -19.39 -16.33 -16.32
C ASP A 197 -18.10 -17.01 -16.79
N ALA A 198 -17.16 -16.27 -17.38
CA ALA A 198 -15.83 -16.78 -17.71
C ALA A 198 -15.00 -17.16 -16.46
N HIS A 199 -15.25 -16.52 -15.32
CA HIS A 199 -14.55 -16.74 -14.03
C HIS A 199 -15.34 -17.59 -13.02
N ARG A 200 -16.50 -18.16 -13.39
CA ARG A 200 -17.32 -18.99 -12.50
C ARG A 200 -16.87 -20.44 -12.41
N HIS A 201 -16.34 -20.98 -13.51
CA HIS A 201 -16.02 -22.40 -13.62
C HIS A 201 -14.63 -22.58 -14.22
N ARG A 202 -13.89 -23.56 -13.69
CA ARG A 202 -12.63 -23.96 -14.30
C ARG A 202 -12.93 -24.49 -15.69
N ALA A 203 -12.42 -23.83 -16.72
CA ALA A 203 -12.58 -24.29 -18.08
C ALA A 203 -11.98 -25.71 -18.22
N PRO A 204 -12.64 -26.64 -18.94
CA PRO A 204 -12.05 -27.94 -19.23
C PRO A 204 -10.73 -27.75 -19.98
N VAL A 205 -9.64 -28.32 -19.45
CA VAL A 205 -8.38 -28.42 -20.20
C VAL A 205 -8.64 -29.36 -21.39
N PRO A 206 -8.39 -28.96 -22.64
CA PRO A 206 -8.55 -29.85 -23.78
C PRO A 206 -7.66 -31.08 -23.59
N ALA A 207 -8.28 -32.27 -23.52
CA ALA A 207 -7.53 -33.52 -23.42
C ALA A 207 -6.82 -33.78 -24.77
N GLY A 208 -5.51 -33.58 -24.85
CA GLY A 208 -4.75 -34.01 -26.03
C GLY A 208 -3.41 -33.35 -26.36
N GLU A 209 -3.00 -32.25 -25.71
CA GLU A 209 -1.70 -31.63 -26.02
C GLU A 209 -0.61 -32.03 -25.01
N PRO A 210 0.53 -32.57 -25.46
CA PRO A 210 1.69 -32.82 -24.60
C PRO A 210 2.25 -31.49 -24.09
N THR A 211 2.36 -31.35 -22.77
CA THR A 211 3.09 -30.25 -22.13
C THR A 211 4.60 -30.48 -22.25
N GLU A 212 5.17 -30.15 -23.41
CA GLU A 212 6.62 -29.96 -23.53
C GLU A 212 6.98 -28.53 -23.10
N PRO A 213 7.98 -28.32 -22.23
CA PRO A 213 8.44 -26.99 -21.87
C PRO A 213 9.19 -26.40 -23.07
N SER A 214 8.48 -25.67 -23.92
CA SER A 214 9.10 -24.90 -24.99
C SER A 214 9.83 -23.71 -24.37
N GLY A 215 11.15 -23.86 -24.23
CA GLY A 215 12.07 -22.79 -23.92
C GLY A 215 12.05 -21.73 -25.03
N GLY A 216 11.21 -20.72 -24.87
CA GLY A 216 11.17 -19.48 -25.63
C GLY A 216 11.12 -18.28 -24.67
N PRO A 217 11.39 -17.04 -25.13
CA PRO A 217 11.51 -15.88 -24.26
C PRO A 217 10.17 -15.63 -23.54
N VAL A 218 10.22 -15.67 -22.21
CA VAL A 218 9.14 -15.28 -21.31
C VAL A 218 8.80 -13.82 -21.58
N THR A 219 7.67 -13.58 -22.24
CA THR A 219 7.00 -12.28 -22.20
C THR A 219 6.07 -12.30 -20.98
N THR A 220 6.12 -11.24 -20.19
CA THR A 220 5.48 -11.14 -18.89
C THR A 220 3.97 -11.31 -18.94
N GLY A 221 3.53 -12.32 -18.21
CA GLY A 221 2.19 -12.72 -17.87
C GLY A 221 2.37 -14.08 -17.20
N GLY A 222 1.59 -14.41 -16.17
CA GLY A 222 1.65 -15.75 -15.57
C GLY A 222 1.52 -16.85 -16.62
N PRO A 223 1.81 -18.12 -16.26
CA PRO A 223 1.74 -19.23 -17.21
C PRO A 223 0.46 -19.14 -18.02
N VAL A 224 0.59 -19.14 -19.35
CA VAL A 224 -0.55 -19.29 -20.27
C VAL A 224 -1.15 -20.64 -19.93
N THR A 225 -2.17 -20.67 -19.09
CA THR A 225 -2.91 -21.88 -18.82
C THR A 225 -3.64 -22.24 -20.10
N THR A 226 -3.45 -23.43 -20.61
CA THR A 226 -4.19 -24.01 -21.74
C THR A 226 -5.66 -24.33 -21.38
N GLY A 227 -6.19 -23.66 -20.34
CA GLY A 227 -7.58 -23.60 -19.94
C GLY A 227 -7.94 -22.12 -19.67
N GLY A 228 -9.21 -21.78 -19.84
CA GLY A 228 -9.77 -20.45 -19.54
C GLY A 228 -9.43 -19.93 -18.13
N PRO A 229 -9.81 -18.68 -17.82
CA PRO A 229 -9.30 -17.99 -16.64
C PRO A 229 -9.63 -18.75 -15.34
N GLU A 230 -8.74 -18.63 -14.36
CA GLU A 230 -8.90 -19.22 -13.04
C GLU A 230 -10.21 -18.74 -12.39
N PRO A 231 -10.98 -19.62 -11.73
CA PRO A 231 -12.12 -19.21 -10.94
C PRO A 231 -11.72 -18.22 -9.84
N ILE A 232 -12.53 -17.19 -9.61
CA ILE A 232 -12.16 -16.14 -8.66
C ILE A 232 -11.94 -16.65 -7.23
N ALA A 233 -12.67 -17.69 -6.82
CA ALA A 233 -12.49 -18.32 -5.51
C ALA A 233 -11.09 -18.96 -5.37
N ASP A 234 -10.66 -19.74 -6.36
CA ASP A 234 -9.34 -20.36 -6.41
C ASP A 234 -8.24 -19.29 -6.42
N THR A 235 -8.46 -18.19 -7.16
CA THR A 235 -7.59 -17.02 -7.17
C THR A 235 -7.41 -16.42 -5.78
N TYR A 236 -8.48 -16.28 -4.99
CA TYR A 236 -8.38 -15.77 -3.63
C TYR A 236 -7.60 -16.69 -2.69
N GLU A 237 -7.80 -18.00 -2.78
CA GLU A 237 -7.04 -18.97 -1.98
C GLU A 237 -5.54 -18.91 -2.31
N ARG A 238 -5.19 -18.86 -3.59
CA ARG A 238 -3.81 -18.71 -4.04
C ARG A 238 -3.20 -17.40 -3.56
N ILE A 239 -3.91 -16.28 -3.70
CA ILE A 239 -3.42 -14.98 -3.22
C ILE A 239 -3.22 -15.00 -1.71
N ALA A 240 -4.13 -15.58 -0.95
CA ALA A 240 -3.97 -15.68 0.51
C ALA A 240 -2.67 -16.41 0.88
N GLN A 241 -2.34 -17.50 0.18
CA GLN A 241 -1.09 -18.24 0.38
C GLN A 241 0.15 -17.43 -0.03
N GLU A 242 0.11 -16.79 -1.21
CA GLU A 242 1.19 -15.93 -1.70
C GLU A 242 1.44 -14.76 -0.74
N TYR A 243 0.38 -14.14 -0.21
CA TYR A 243 0.44 -13.01 0.69
C TYR A 243 1.02 -13.41 2.05
N ALA A 244 0.61 -14.55 2.59
CA ALA A 244 1.16 -15.08 3.84
C ALA A 244 2.67 -15.38 3.71
N ALA A 245 3.09 -15.97 2.59
CA ALA A 245 4.51 -16.20 2.30
C ALA A 245 5.29 -14.89 2.14
N MET A 246 4.71 -13.90 1.45
CA MET A 246 5.29 -12.57 1.29
C MET A 246 5.52 -11.89 2.64
N LEU A 247 4.51 -11.84 3.52
CA LEU A 247 4.63 -11.21 4.85
C LEU A 247 5.67 -11.93 5.72
N ALA A 248 5.66 -13.27 5.74
CA ALA A 248 6.68 -14.04 6.45
C ALA A 248 8.11 -13.74 5.97
N ASP A 249 8.30 -13.56 4.66
CA ASP A 249 9.58 -13.21 4.06
C ASP A 249 10.00 -11.76 4.37
N VAL A 250 9.05 -10.83 4.48
CA VAL A 250 9.29 -9.44 4.92
C VAL A 250 9.71 -9.43 6.38
N HIS A 251 8.99 -10.09 7.29
CA HIS A 251 9.38 -10.18 8.72
C HIS A 251 10.73 -10.86 8.91
N ARG A 252 11.08 -11.84 8.07
CA ARG A 252 12.42 -12.47 8.12
C ARG A 252 13.53 -11.49 7.75
N GLN A 253 13.30 -10.60 6.77
CA GLN A 253 14.29 -9.63 6.31
C GLN A 253 14.38 -8.41 7.23
N ALA A 254 13.23 -7.95 7.74
CA ALA A 254 13.09 -6.79 8.61
C ALA A 254 12.34 -7.16 9.91
N PRO A 255 12.98 -7.92 10.83
CA PRO A 255 12.31 -8.49 12.01
C PRO A 255 11.84 -7.46 13.05
N GLY A 256 12.32 -6.22 12.98
CA GLY A 256 11.90 -5.12 13.84
C GLY A 256 10.96 -4.11 13.16
N ALA A 257 10.61 -4.32 11.89
CA ALA A 257 9.79 -3.37 11.16
C ALA A 257 8.31 -3.55 11.49
N GLU A 258 7.62 -2.42 11.64
CA GLU A 258 6.17 -2.36 11.63
C GLU A 258 5.67 -2.51 10.18
N VAL A 259 4.94 -3.59 9.90
CA VAL A 259 4.43 -3.88 8.56
C VAL A 259 2.97 -3.42 8.45
N ILE A 260 2.71 -2.62 7.42
CA ILE A 260 1.41 -2.01 7.15
C ILE A 260 1.00 -2.34 5.72
N THR A 261 -0.07 -3.11 5.53
CA THR A 261 -0.59 -3.38 4.19
C THR A 261 -1.67 -2.36 3.83
N VAL A 262 -1.76 -2.02 2.55
CA VAL A 262 -2.68 -1.00 2.04
C VAL A 262 -3.65 -1.66 1.07
N GLY A 263 -4.94 -1.65 1.41
CA GLY A 263 -5.99 -2.12 0.52
C GLY A 263 -6.21 -1.19 -0.68
N TYR A 264 -6.99 -1.67 -1.64
CA TYR A 264 -7.43 -0.90 -2.80
C TYR A 264 -8.60 0.02 -2.43
N PRO A 265 -8.74 1.20 -3.06
CA PRO A 265 -9.97 1.99 -2.94
C PRO A 265 -11.16 1.23 -3.53
N LEU A 266 -12.36 1.74 -3.29
CA LEU A 266 -13.55 1.25 -3.98
C LEU A 266 -13.52 1.76 -5.44
N ILE A 267 -13.30 0.86 -6.38
CA ILE A 267 -13.17 1.15 -7.81
C ILE A 267 -14.53 1.14 -8.50
N PHE A 268 -15.35 0.14 -8.18
CA PHE A 268 -16.65 -0.10 -8.79
C PHE A 268 -17.77 0.23 -7.79
N PRO A 269 -18.85 0.89 -8.21
CA PRO A 269 -19.96 1.23 -7.31
C PRO A 269 -20.71 -0.03 -6.86
N ALA A 270 -21.32 0.05 -5.67
CA ALA A 270 -22.22 -1.00 -5.19
C ALA A 270 -23.54 -1.06 -5.99
N ASP A 271 -24.03 0.09 -6.47
CA ASP A 271 -25.12 0.16 -7.43
C ASP A 271 -24.54 0.21 -8.84
N PRO A 272 -24.55 -0.89 -9.60
CA PRO A 272 -23.99 -0.90 -10.95
C PRO A 272 -24.76 0.02 -11.91
N GLY A 273 -26.04 0.30 -11.64
CA GLY A 273 -26.88 1.17 -12.44
C GLY A 273 -26.46 2.65 -12.38
N SER A 274 -25.58 3.01 -11.44
CA SER A 274 -25.00 4.35 -11.36
C SER A 274 -24.00 4.65 -12.48
N CYS A 275 -23.46 3.63 -13.16
CA CYS A 275 -22.52 3.82 -14.26
C CYS A 275 -23.22 4.02 -15.62
N ASP A 276 -22.84 5.07 -16.35
CA ASP A 276 -23.12 5.22 -17.78
C ASP A 276 -22.17 4.34 -18.62
N ARG A 277 -22.73 3.27 -19.19
CA ARG A 277 -22.04 2.32 -20.08
C ARG A 277 -21.52 2.94 -21.39
N ARG A 278 -21.74 4.22 -21.64
CA ARG A 278 -21.26 4.93 -22.83
C ARG A 278 -20.20 5.98 -22.51
N ASP A 279 -20.00 6.31 -21.23
CA ASP A 279 -19.03 7.33 -20.84
C ASP A 279 -17.62 6.72 -20.67
N PRO A 280 -16.63 7.09 -21.52
CA PRO A 280 -15.25 6.67 -21.31
C PRO A 280 -14.61 7.27 -20.05
N SER A 281 -15.22 8.31 -19.46
CA SER A 281 -14.83 8.84 -18.15
C SER A 281 -15.19 7.92 -16.98
N GLU A 282 -15.96 6.86 -17.28
CA GLU A 282 -16.38 5.78 -16.41
C GLU A 282 -15.87 4.43 -16.95
N LEU A 283 -16.75 3.46 -17.27
CA LEU A 283 -16.39 2.08 -17.62
C LEU A 283 -16.65 1.70 -19.08
N ALA A 284 -16.74 2.69 -19.96
CA ALA A 284 -16.69 2.49 -21.41
C ALA A 284 -15.27 2.69 -21.95
N ALA A 285 -14.95 2.09 -23.09
CA ALA A 285 -13.64 2.17 -23.71
C ALA A 285 -13.76 2.22 -25.23
N ARG A 286 -12.85 2.97 -25.88
CA ARG A 286 -12.59 2.79 -27.30
C ARG A 286 -11.33 1.94 -27.46
N ILE A 287 -11.53 0.72 -27.94
CA ILE A 287 -10.47 -0.27 -28.12
C ILE A 287 -10.34 -0.58 -29.61
N ASP A 288 -9.20 -0.28 -30.22
CA ASP A 288 -8.94 -0.66 -31.61
C ASP A 288 -8.46 -2.14 -31.69
N PRO A 289 -8.96 -2.95 -32.64
CA PRO A 289 -9.90 -2.64 -33.73
C PRO A 289 -11.40 -2.82 -33.38
N LEU A 290 -11.74 -3.09 -32.12
CA LEU A 290 -13.08 -3.49 -31.66
C LEU A 290 -14.12 -2.35 -31.67
N GLY A 291 -13.69 -1.09 -31.66
CA GLY A 291 -14.57 0.06 -31.58
C GLY A 291 -14.91 0.44 -30.14
N THR A 292 -16.15 0.84 -29.88
CA THR A 292 -16.60 1.21 -28.53
C THR A 292 -17.14 -0.02 -27.82
N VAL A 293 -16.59 -0.30 -26.64
CA VAL A 293 -16.92 -1.46 -25.81
C VAL A 293 -17.18 -0.96 -24.38
N SER A 294 -17.92 -1.71 -23.58
CA SER A 294 -18.22 -1.31 -22.20
C SER A 294 -18.54 -2.50 -21.32
N VAL A 295 -18.23 -2.36 -20.03
CA VAL A 295 -18.61 -3.34 -19.01
C VAL A 295 -20.13 -3.33 -18.84
N THR A 296 -20.76 -4.50 -18.68
CA THR A 296 -22.19 -4.60 -18.37
C THR A 296 -22.47 -4.23 -16.91
N HIS A 297 -23.71 -3.84 -16.58
CA HIS A 297 -24.05 -3.55 -15.18
C HIS A 297 -23.90 -4.79 -14.30
N GLU A 298 -24.27 -5.97 -14.80
CA GLU A 298 -24.08 -7.21 -14.04
C GLU A 298 -22.59 -7.58 -13.86
N ASP A 299 -21.72 -7.29 -14.83
CA ASP A 299 -20.27 -7.44 -14.64
C ASP A 299 -19.69 -6.35 -13.73
N ILE A 300 -20.26 -5.13 -13.68
CA ILE A 300 -19.87 -4.10 -12.72
C ILE A 300 -20.19 -4.54 -11.28
N ALA A 301 -21.38 -5.11 -11.06
CA ALA A 301 -21.75 -5.65 -9.75
C ALA A 301 -20.78 -6.76 -9.31
N TRP A 302 -20.41 -7.65 -10.24
CA TRP A 302 -19.42 -8.68 -9.96
C TRP A 302 -18.01 -8.11 -9.72
N LEU A 303 -17.57 -7.12 -10.49
CA LEU A 303 -16.28 -6.46 -10.26
C LEU A 303 -16.22 -5.72 -8.91
N HIS A 304 -17.35 -5.19 -8.45
CA HIS A 304 -17.48 -4.66 -7.09
C HIS A 304 -17.25 -5.75 -6.04
N GLU A 305 -17.89 -6.92 -6.18
CA GLU A 305 -17.63 -8.09 -5.33
C GLU A 305 -16.16 -8.51 -5.37
N VAL A 306 -15.55 -8.50 -6.57
CA VAL A 306 -14.13 -8.85 -6.75
C VAL A 306 -13.22 -7.91 -5.95
N ASN A 307 -13.48 -6.59 -6.03
CA ASN A 307 -12.73 -5.56 -5.34
C ASN A 307 -12.87 -5.69 -3.81
N VAL A 308 -14.08 -5.90 -3.31
CA VAL A 308 -14.34 -6.10 -1.87
C VAL A 308 -13.70 -7.40 -1.38
N GLY A 309 -13.84 -8.49 -2.13
CA GLY A 309 -13.27 -9.80 -1.80
C GLY A 309 -11.74 -9.77 -1.72
N LEU A 310 -11.07 -9.09 -2.66
CA LEU A 310 -9.61 -8.94 -2.61
C LEU A 310 -9.16 -8.17 -1.35
N ASN A 311 -9.83 -7.07 -1.03
CA ASN A 311 -9.53 -6.32 0.20
C ASN A 311 -9.76 -7.16 1.47
N ALA A 312 -10.79 -8.02 1.47
CA ALA A 312 -11.05 -8.94 2.58
C ALA A 312 -9.94 -9.99 2.74
N VAL A 313 -9.44 -10.56 1.64
CA VAL A 313 -8.30 -11.49 1.67
C VAL A 313 -7.05 -10.82 2.23
N ILE A 314 -6.69 -9.64 1.69
CA ILE A 314 -5.51 -8.89 2.14
C ILE A 314 -5.62 -8.56 3.63
N ARG A 315 -6.76 -8.02 4.07
CA ARG A 315 -7.02 -7.71 5.49
C ARG A 315 -6.84 -8.93 6.37
N THR A 316 -7.51 -10.03 6.02
CA THR A 316 -7.51 -11.25 6.82
C THR A 316 -6.09 -11.79 7.02
N VAL A 317 -5.31 -11.88 5.94
CA VAL A 317 -3.93 -12.39 6.03
C VAL A 317 -3.03 -11.43 6.80
N THR A 318 -3.18 -10.12 6.58
CA THR A 318 -2.43 -9.10 7.32
C THR A 318 -2.66 -9.19 8.83
N GLU A 319 -3.92 -9.22 9.24
CA GLU A 319 -4.28 -9.28 10.66
C GLU A 319 -3.85 -10.61 11.31
N LEU A 320 -3.94 -11.74 10.59
CA LEU A 320 -3.43 -13.03 11.06
C LEU A 320 -1.91 -13.07 11.21
N SER A 321 -1.19 -12.27 10.43
CA SER A 321 0.26 -12.07 10.54
C SER A 321 0.66 -11.11 11.67
N GLY A 322 -0.31 -10.47 12.35
CA GLY A 322 -0.05 -9.49 13.40
C GLY A 322 0.26 -8.08 12.87
N ASP A 323 0.03 -7.86 11.57
CA ASP A 323 0.34 -6.60 10.88
C ASP A 323 -0.89 -5.67 10.83
N THR A 324 -0.67 -4.41 10.44
CA THR A 324 -1.75 -3.42 10.34
C THR A 324 -2.31 -3.33 8.92
N PHE A 325 -3.63 -3.48 8.75
CA PHE A 325 -4.31 -3.24 7.47
C PHE A 325 -4.89 -1.83 7.39
N VAL A 326 -4.54 -1.08 6.33
CA VAL A 326 -5.13 0.21 5.98
C VAL A 326 -6.23 0.02 4.93
N ASP A 327 -7.47 0.27 5.33
CA ASP A 327 -8.64 0.20 4.45
C ASP A 327 -8.80 1.47 3.60
N SER A 328 -8.19 1.49 2.41
CA SER A 328 -8.35 2.59 1.45
C SER A 328 -9.76 2.71 0.87
N ALA A 329 -10.60 1.68 0.97
CA ALA A 329 -11.98 1.71 0.49
C ALA A 329 -12.95 2.35 1.49
N ALA A 330 -12.55 2.50 2.77
CA ALA A 330 -13.39 3.04 3.82
C ALA A 330 -13.96 4.43 3.43
N GLY A 331 -15.28 4.58 3.45
CA GLY A 331 -15.97 5.82 3.07
C GLY A 331 -15.73 6.21 1.61
N GLY A 332 -15.52 5.23 0.72
CA GLY A 332 -15.40 5.40 -0.73
C GLY A 332 -16.73 5.36 -1.47
N GLU A 333 -17.87 5.17 -0.79
CA GLU A 333 -19.18 5.26 -1.43
C GLU A 333 -19.37 6.65 -2.07
N GLY A 334 -19.71 6.70 -3.37
CA GLY A 334 -19.83 7.95 -4.11
C GLY A 334 -18.49 8.56 -4.55
N HIS A 335 -17.39 7.80 -4.46
CA HIS A 335 -16.06 8.20 -4.90
C HIS A 335 -15.40 7.18 -5.85
N ASP A 336 -16.18 6.24 -6.37
CA ASP A 336 -15.76 5.21 -7.34
C ASP A 336 -15.59 5.78 -8.77
N ALA A 337 -15.23 4.92 -9.72
CA ALA A 337 -14.96 5.30 -11.11
C ALA A 337 -16.18 5.91 -11.84
N CYS A 338 -17.40 5.57 -11.42
CA CYS A 338 -18.66 6.03 -12.01
C CYS A 338 -19.23 7.27 -11.31
N SER A 339 -18.58 7.73 -10.24
CA SER A 339 -18.97 8.96 -9.56
C SER A 339 -18.69 10.19 -10.43
N PRO A 340 -19.37 11.33 -10.21
CA PRO A 340 -19.09 12.57 -10.92
C PRO A 340 -17.62 12.98 -10.83
N ARG A 341 -17.08 13.61 -11.88
CA ARG A 341 -15.65 13.98 -11.96
C ARG A 341 -15.13 14.82 -10.79
N ALA A 342 -15.96 15.67 -10.21
CA ALA A 342 -15.57 16.49 -9.06
C ALA A 342 -15.51 15.70 -7.74
N GLU A 343 -16.13 14.51 -7.71
CA GLU A 343 -16.31 13.70 -6.51
C GLU A 343 -15.42 12.45 -6.55
N LYS A 344 -15.23 11.82 -7.72
CA LYS A 344 -14.47 10.56 -7.84
C LYS A 344 -13.06 10.63 -7.25
N TRP A 345 -12.63 9.54 -6.61
CA TRP A 345 -11.25 9.30 -6.15
C TRP A 345 -10.50 8.32 -7.05
N VAL A 346 -11.24 7.62 -7.92
CA VAL A 346 -10.73 6.68 -8.91
C VAL A 346 -11.19 7.17 -10.27
N GLU A 347 -10.28 7.30 -11.24
CA GLU A 347 -10.66 7.67 -12.61
C GLU A 347 -11.39 6.52 -13.31
N GLY A 348 -12.05 6.78 -14.43
CA GLY A 348 -12.56 5.71 -15.30
C GLY A 348 -11.47 5.04 -16.13
N ILE A 349 -11.88 4.40 -17.22
CA ILE A 349 -10.96 3.89 -18.26
C ILE A 349 -10.15 5.03 -18.87
N CYS A 350 -10.82 6.14 -19.17
CA CYS A 350 -10.21 7.41 -19.52
C CYS A 350 -10.50 8.43 -18.44
N GLY A 351 -9.58 9.36 -18.22
CA GLY A 351 -9.75 10.32 -17.14
C GLY A 351 -8.68 11.38 -17.10
N ASP A 352 -8.65 12.07 -15.97
CA ASP A 352 -7.62 13.04 -15.65
C ASP A 352 -6.33 12.36 -15.24
N ALA A 353 -5.24 12.75 -15.90
CA ALA A 353 -3.90 12.34 -15.55
C ALA A 353 -2.90 13.44 -15.90
N ALA A 354 -1.74 13.37 -15.27
CA ALA A 354 -0.63 14.27 -15.51
C ALA A 354 -0.21 14.29 -16.99
N PRO A 355 0.31 15.42 -17.50
CA PRO A 355 0.50 15.62 -18.93
C PRO A 355 1.34 14.57 -19.66
N TYR A 356 2.30 13.95 -18.96
CA TYR A 356 3.19 12.93 -19.50
C TYR A 356 2.52 11.57 -19.73
N TRP A 357 1.38 11.30 -19.07
CA TRP A 357 0.70 10.02 -19.18
C TRP A 357 0.00 9.91 -20.54
N PRO A 358 0.06 8.75 -21.22
CA PRO A 358 -0.36 8.67 -22.61
C PRO A 358 -1.89 8.67 -22.76
N ARG A 359 -2.34 9.22 -23.89
CA ARG A 359 -3.73 9.11 -24.36
C ARG A 359 -4.04 7.76 -25.00
N ARG A 360 -3.02 7.08 -25.53
CA ARG A 360 -3.12 5.79 -26.18
C ARG A 360 -2.28 4.78 -25.43
N LEU A 361 -2.85 3.65 -25.07
CA LEU A 361 -2.19 2.62 -24.27
C LEU A 361 -2.35 1.26 -24.96
N ALA A 362 -1.24 0.55 -25.14
CA ALA A 362 -1.26 -0.81 -25.67
C ALA A 362 -1.68 -1.80 -24.57
N LEU A 363 -2.64 -2.66 -24.88
CA LEU A 363 -3.18 -3.70 -24.02
C LEU A 363 -3.04 -5.05 -24.75
N GLY A 364 -1.80 -5.52 -24.88
CA GLY A 364 -1.47 -6.65 -25.74
C GLY A 364 -1.64 -6.29 -27.22
N THR A 365 -2.49 -7.03 -27.94
CA THR A 365 -2.81 -6.77 -29.36
C THR A 365 -3.81 -5.62 -29.54
N TYR A 366 -4.44 -5.16 -28.46
CA TYR A 366 -5.42 -4.08 -28.47
C TYR A 366 -4.78 -2.73 -28.16
N THR A 367 -5.39 -1.64 -28.63
CA THR A 367 -5.01 -0.29 -28.23
C THR A 367 -6.20 0.46 -27.67
N LEU A 368 -6.11 0.85 -26.40
CA LEU A 368 -7.03 1.80 -25.79
C LEU A 368 -6.71 3.22 -26.30
N THR A 369 -7.73 3.92 -26.78
CA THR A 369 -7.62 5.31 -27.24
C THR A 369 -8.60 6.21 -26.50
N CYS A 370 -8.10 7.16 -25.71
CA CYS A 370 -8.94 8.11 -24.99
C CYS A 370 -9.31 9.35 -25.81
N PRO A 371 -10.45 10.01 -25.51
CA PRO A 371 -10.84 11.29 -26.11
C PRO A 371 -9.76 12.37 -25.97
N VAL A 372 -9.81 13.39 -26.84
CA VAL A 372 -8.95 14.56 -26.70
C VAL A 372 -9.18 15.21 -25.35
N GLY A 373 -8.11 15.53 -24.62
CA GLY A 373 -8.17 16.08 -23.26
C GLY A 373 -8.14 15.04 -22.15
N ALA A 374 -8.46 13.78 -22.44
CA ALA A 374 -8.40 12.67 -21.49
C ALA A 374 -7.18 11.76 -21.73
N ARG A 375 -6.84 10.94 -20.74
CA ARG A 375 -5.71 9.99 -20.77
C ARG A 375 -6.16 8.61 -20.32
N ALA A 376 -5.39 7.58 -20.69
CA ALA A 376 -5.70 6.19 -20.38
C ALA A 376 -5.40 5.85 -18.91
N THR A 377 -6.37 6.09 -18.03
CA THR A 377 -6.22 6.01 -16.57
C THR A 377 -6.52 4.61 -16.02
N LEU A 378 -7.31 3.80 -16.72
CA LEU A 378 -7.59 2.40 -16.35
C LEU A 378 -7.92 2.21 -14.87
N VAL A 379 -8.91 2.94 -14.36
CA VAL A 379 -9.42 2.78 -12.98
C VAL A 379 -8.37 2.95 -11.86
N HIS A 380 -7.39 3.83 -12.08
CA HIS A 380 -6.40 4.17 -11.07
C HIS A 380 -6.86 5.33 -10.17
N PRO A 381 -6.35 5.39 -8.92
CA PRO A 381 -6.63 6.52 -8.03
C PRO A 381 -6.14 7.84 -8.62
N ASN A 382 -6.96 8.88 -8.50
CA ASN A 382 -6.57 10.23 -8.85
C ASN A 382 -5.92 10.96 -7.66
N ALA A 383 -5.68 12.26 -7.81
CA ALA A 383 -5.00 13.04 -6.77
C ALA A 383 -5.79 13.07 -5.44
N ALA A 384 -7.13 13.09 -5.51
CA ALA A 384 -7.97 13.04 -4.32
C ALA A 384 -7.91 11.65 -3.65
N GLY A 385 -7.93 10.57 -4.45
CA GLY A 385 -7.74 9.21 -3.96
C GLY A 385 -6.39 9.01 -3.27
N HIS A 386 -5.29 9.42 -3.90
CA HIS A 386 -3.97 9.35 -3.28
C HIS A 386 -3.86 10.20 -2.01
N ALA A 387 -4.45 11.41 -1.99
CA ALA A 387 -4.48 12.23 -0.79
C ALA A 387 -5.29 11.57 0.34
N ARG A 388 -6.37 10.85 0.01
CA ARG A 388 -7.16 10.09 1.00
C ARG A 388 -6.35 8.92 1.57
N THR A 389 -5.76 8.08 0.72
CA THR A 389 -4.90 6.98 1.16
C THR A 389 -3.72 7.48 1.98
N ALA A 390 -3.10 8.59 1.57
CA ALA A 390 -1.99 9.19 2.32
C ALA A 390 -2.38 9.56 3.76
N ARG A 391 -3.58 10.12 4.00
CA ARG A 391 -4.04 10.42 5.36
C ARG A 391 -4.18 9.17 6.23
N LEU A 392 -4.70 8.09 5.66
CA LEU A 392 -4.90 6.83 6.38
C LEU A 392 -3.56 6.14 6.68
N VAL A 393 -2.67 6.09 5.70
CA VAL A 393 -1.33 5.49 5.85
C VAL A 393 -0.47 6.32 6.80
N GLU A 394 -0.48 7.66 6.70
CA GLU A 394 0.27 8.51 7.64
C GLU A 394 -0.21 8.29 9.09
N ALA A 395 -1.51 8.14 9.31
CA ALA A 395 -2.05 7.85 10.64
C ALA A 395 -1.58 6.49 11.16
N ALA A 396 -1.57 5.46 10.32
CA ALA A 396 -1.07 4.13 10.69
C ALA A 396 0.43 4.14 11.00
N ILE A 397 1.25 4.81 10.18
CA ILE A 397 2.69 4.94 10.43
C ILE A 397 2.96 5.67 11.75
N ARG A 398 2.21 6.75 12.04
CA ARG A 398 2.37 7.47 13.30
C ARG A 398 2.02 6.59 14.50
N ALA A 399 0.90 5.87 14.43
CA ALA A 399 0.49 4.95 15.49
C ALA A 399 1.48 3.80 15.71
N ALA A 400 2.14 3.34 14.65
CA ALA A 400 3.15 2.28 14.73
C ALA A 400 4.50 2.78 15.32
N LEU A 401 4.78 4.08 15.23
CA LEU A 401 6.01 4.69 15.74
C LEU A 401 5.86 5.33 17.13
N ASP A 402 4.63 5.45 17.64
CA ASP A 402 4.30 5.97 18.98
C ASP A 402 4.41 4.89 20.06
#